data_AF-A0A7X7FKC0-F1
#
_entry.id   AF-A0A7X7FKC0-F1
#
_cell.length_a   1.000
_cell.length_b   1.000
_cell.length_c   1.000
_cell.angle_alpha   90.00
_cell.angle_beta   90.00
_cell.angle_gamma   90.00
#
_symmetry.space_group_name_H-M   'P 1'
#
loop_
_entity.id
_entity.type
_entity.pdbx_description
1 polymer ?
#
loop_
_entity_poly.entity_id
_entity_poly.type
_entity_poly.pdbx_seq_one_letter_code
_entity_poly.pdbx_strand_id
1 'polypeptide(L)'
;MMMIAGALIALAGASAGAVEVRWDTAVLRFDDAGRVVALEDVATGRNCALSGHPFCRIQSDSAVLVPDSVARNGDRVTFTFEGGASLMYRVVPGRGFSIWTLAAIEGIDTARILAIHLANLNLDGLRTVGSQINACYDDSFAAAVMATQVNVHAYPEKRADGKGVGLRADVAPRHGLTPAGFGIIAGPRKDFEAVLDAFEKAAGLPNPHPGEAWSKRSPWTQRSYLFITGFGEKDVDEVIAWAKRGGFHMILILGDSWSLTHGHYEINRRFFPDGL
;
A
#
# COMPACT_ATOMS: atom_id res chain seq x y z
N MET A 1 -23.55 -25.73 60.48
CA MET A 1 -24.25 -26.15 59.25
C MET A 1 -24.82 -24.88 58.65
N MET A 2 -24.26 -24.25 57.63
CA MET A 2 -23.92 -24.78 56.30
C MET A 2 -22.86 -23.85 55.67
N MET A 3 -21.77 -24.41 55.14
CA MET A 3 -20.82 -23.67 54.30
C MET A 3 -21.45 -23.44 52.92
N ILE A 4 -21.41 -22.20 52.41
CA ILE A 4 -21.73 -21.90 51.02
C ILE A 4 -20.39 -21.87 50.26
N ALA A 5 -20.15 -22.91 49.47
CA ALA A 5 -19.01 -23.00 48.57
C ALA A 5 -19.27 -22.08 47.36
N GLY A 6 -18.47 -21.03 47.21
CA GLY A 6 -18.43 -20.22 46.00
C GLY A 6 -17.70 -20.96 44.90
N ALA A 7 -18.42 -21.34 43.85
CA ALA A 7 -17.83 -21.93 42.65
C ALA A 7 -17.02 -20.85 41.90
N LEU A 8 -15.70 -20.99 41.91
CA LEU A 8 -14.81 -20.30 40.98
C LEU A 8 -15.06 -20.89 39.58
N ILE A 9 -15.73 -20.14 38.70
CA ILE A 9 -15.74 -20.44 37.27
C ILE A 9 -14.37 -20.03 36.74
N ALA A 10 -13.47 -21.02 36.62
CA ALA A 10 -12.27 -20.87 35.82
C ALA A 10 -12.70 -20.69 34.36
N LEU A 11 -12.55 -19.47 33.83
CA LEU A 11 -12.56 -19.22 32.39
C LEU A 11 -11.39 -20.00 31.81
N ALA A 12 -11.70 -21.15 31.23
CA ALA A 12 -10.77 -21.92 30.43
C ALA A 12 -10.19 -20.99 29.34
N GLY A 13 -8.87 -20.85 29.33
CA GLY A 13 -8.17 -20.08 28.32
C GLY A 13 -8.55 -20.59 26.94
N ALA A 14 -9.12 -19.70 26.12
CA ALA A 14 -9.18 -19.94 24.69
C ALA A 14 -7.75 -20.17 24.24
N SER A 15 -7.46 -21.31 23.62
CA SER A 15 -6.24 -21.44 22.84
C SER A 15 -6.26 -20.31 21.82
N ALA A 16 -5.29 -19.39 21.90
CA ALA A 16 -5.11 -18.36 20.89
C ALA A 16 -4.91 -19.08 19.55
N GLY A 17 -5.94 -19.02 18.70
CA GLY A 17 -5.86 -19.55 17.35
C GLY A 17 -5.03 -18.58 16.51
N ALA A 18 -4.15 -19.12 15.66
CA ALA A 18 -3.40 -18.34 14.68
C ALA A 18 -4.31 -17.32 13.98
N VAL A 19 -3.97 -16.03 14.05
CA VAL A 19 -4.76 -14.98 13.40
C VAL A 19 -4.59 -15.12 11.89
N GLU A 20 -5.70 -15.29 11.17
CA GLU A 20 -5.72 -15.41 9.71
C GLU A 20 -6.42 -14.20 9.08
N VAL A 21 -5.85 -13.69 7.98
CA VAL A 21 -6.47 -12.77 7.04
C VAL A 21 -6.49 -13.42 5.66
N ARG A 22 -7.69 -13.78 5.20
CA ARG A 22 -7.93 -14.47 3.94
C ARG A 22 -8.65 -13.57 2.95
N TRP A 23 -8.24 -13.63 1.69
CA TRP A 23 -9.01 -13.26 0.52
C TRP A 23 -9.09 -14.46 -0.44
N ASP A 24 -9.68 -14.28 -1.61
CA ASP A 24 -9.96 -15.34 -2.58
C ASP A 24 -8.72 -16.04 -3.13
N THR A 25 -7.58 -15.35 -3.26
CA THR A 25 -6.36 -15.90 -3.85
C THR A 25 -5.24 -16.21 -2.87
N ALA A 26 -5.26 -15.63 -1.66
CA ALA A 26 -4.20 -15.88 -0.68
C ALA A 26 -4.67 -15.78 0.78
N VAL A 27 -3.85 -16.36 1.65
CA VAL A 27 -4.04 -16.39 3.10
C VAL A 27 -2.79 -15.88 3.81
N LEU A 28 -2.93 -14.80 4.57
CA LEU A 28 -1.89 -14.29 5.47
C LEU A 28 -2.15 -14.81 6.88
N ARG A 29 -1.16 -15.44 7.52
CA ARG A 29 -1.27 -15.97 8.88
C ARG A 29 -0.21 -15.39 9.80
N PHE A 30 -0.61 -15.20 11.06
CA PHE A 30 0.27 -14.75 12.14
C PHE A 30 0.35 -15.82 13.24
N ASP A 31 1.49 -15.88 13.92
CA ASP A 31 1.56 -16.53 15.23
C ASP A 31 0.93 -15.62 16.31
N ASP A 32 0.86 -16.13 17.54
CA ASP A 32 0.26 -15.42 18.66
C ASP A 32 0.95 -14.08 18.95
N ALA A 33 2.24 -13.94 18.60
CA ALA A 33 3.03 -12.72 18.79
C ALA A 33 2.98 -11.76 17.60
N GLY A 34 2.09 -11.97 16.63
CA GLY A 34 1.95 -11.08 15.47
C GLY A 34 3.10 -11.18 14.46
N ARG A 35 3.85 -12.29 14.45
CA ARG A 35 4.85 -12.57 13.43
C ARG A 35 4.20 -13.26 12.25
N VAL A 36 4.56 -12.87 11.04
CA VAL A 36 4.07 -13.54 9.83
C VAL A 36 4.62 -14.96 9.80
N VAL A 37 3.73 -15.95 9.68
CA VAL A 37 4.12 -17.37 9.53
C VAL A 37 3.85 -17.90 8.12
N ALA A 38 2.87 -17.34 7.41
CA ALA A 38 2.54 -17.75 6.06
C ALA A 38 1.93 -16.62 5.23
N LEU A 39 2.27 -16.59 3.95
CA LEU A 39 1.49 -15.99 2.87
C LEU A 39 1.29 -17.10 1.85
N GLU A 40 0.15 -17.76 1.94
CA GLU A 40 -0.15 -18.99 1.19
C GLU A 40 -1.03 -18.69 0.00
N ASP A 41 -0.64 -19.18 -1.17
CA ASP A 41 -1.49 -19.24 -2.35
C ASP A 41 -2.61 -20.27 -2.13
N VAL A 42 -3.86 -19.82 -2.19
CA VAL A 42 -5.04 -20.68 -1.98
C VAL A 42 -5.12 -21.80 -3.02
N ALA A 43 -4.66 -21.55 -4.25
CA ALA A 43 -4.80 -22.51 -5.34
C ALA A 43 -3.77 -23.64 -5.26
N THR A 44 -2.56 -23.35 -4.79
CA THR A 44 -1.42 -24.30 -4.84
C THR A 44 -0.94 -24.75 -3.46
N GLY A 45 -1.33 -24.05 -2.39
CA GLY A 45 -0.77 -24.23 -1.05
C GLY A 45 0.66 -23.74 -0.90
N ARG A 46 1.23 -23.07 -1.92
CA ARG A 46 2.58 -22.53 -1.87
C ARG A 46 2.64 -21.41 -0.84
N ASN A 47 3.52 -21.53 0.15
CA ASN A 47 3.86 -20.45 1.06
C ASN A 47 5.04 -19.64 0.50
N CYS A 48 4.85 -18.33 0.40
CA CYS A 48 5.87 -17.38 -0.05
C CYS A 48 6.45 -16.53 1.09
N ALA A 49 5.93 -16.63 2.32
CA ALA A 49 6.44 -15.85 3.43
C ALA A 49 7.68 -16.48 4.06
N LEU A 50 8.64 -15.63 4.41
CA LEU A 50 9.72 -15.99 5.32
C LEU A 50 9.21 -15.84 6.76
N SER A 51 8.98 -16.97 7.42
CA SER A 51 8.34 -17.04 8.73
C SER A 51 9.17 -16.44 9.87
N GLY A 52 8.50 -15.95 10.91
CA GLY A 52 9.10 -15.56 12.20
C GLY A 52 9.43 -14.07 12.34
N HIS A 53 9.05 -13.25 11.37
CA HIS A 53 9.29 -11.80 11.40
C HIS A 53 8.06 -11.01 11.87
N PRO A 54 8.21 -10.06 12.82
CA PRO A 54 7.13 -9.17 13.23
C PRO A 54 6.53 -8.41 12.05
N PHE A 55 5.21 -8.43 11.94
CA PHE A 55 4.49 -7.78 10.85
C PHE A 55 4.54 -6.25 10.94
N CYS A 56 4.39 -5.70 12.15
CA CYS A 56 4.46 -4.27 12.41
C CYS A 56 5.38 -3.98 13.60
N ARG A 57 5.83 -2.72 13.73
CA ARG A 57 6.70 -2.25 14.82
C ARG A 57 6.45 -0.78 15.11
N ILE A 58 6.71 -0.37 16.35
CA ILE A 58 6.75 1.05 16.72
C ILE A 58 8.19 1.41 17.06
N GLN A 59 8.77 2.38 16.36
CA GLN A 59 10.04 2.97 16.72
C GLN A 59 9.79 4.23 17.55
N SER A 60 10.29 4.23 18.78
CA SER A 60 10.28 5.39 19.69
C SER A 60 11.69 5.95 19.88
N ASP A 61 11.78 7.08 20.58
CA ASP A 61 13.04 7.68 21.02
C ASP A 61 13.94 6.74 21.87
N SER A 62 13.34 5.83 22.63
CA SER A 62 14.05 4.94 23.56
C SER A 62 14.19 3.49 23.10
N ALA A 63 13.28 3.01 22.23
CA ALA A 63 13.21 1.59 21.88
C ALA A 63 12.48 1.33 20.55
N VAL A 64 12.72 0.14 19.98
CA VAL A 64 11.89 -0.45 18.93
C VAL A 64 10.99 -1.51 19.57
N LEU A 65 9.68 -1.24 19.61
CA LEU A 65 8.68 -2.17 20.12
C LEU A 65 8.25 -3.13 19.01
N VAL A 66 8.20 -4.40 19.35
CA VAL A 66 7.59 -5.47 18.53
C VAL A 66 6.35 -6.00 19.24
N PRO A 67 5.32 -6.48 18.53
CA PRO A 67 4.14 -7.02 19.18
C PRO A 67 4.50 -8.25 20.02
N ASP A 68 3.83 -8.41 21.16
CA ASP A 68 3.85 -9.61 21.98
C ASP A 68 2.58 -10.46 21.79
N SER A 69 1.52 -9.84 21.25
CA SER A 69 0.26 -10.48 20.99
C SER A 69 -0.46 -9.88 19.78
N VAL A 70 -1.23 -10.72 19.08
CA VAL A 70 -2.17 -10.30 18.03
C VAL A 70 -3.54 -10.93 18.26
N ALA A 71 -4.59 -10.16 18.06
CA ALA A 71 -5.96 -10.63 18.14
C ALA A 71 -6.78 -10.11 16.96
N ARG A 72 -7.72 -10.93 16.49
CA ARG A 72 -8.70 -10.53 15.47
C ARG A 72 -10.11 -10.57 16.04
N ASN A 73 -10.85 -9.50 15.85
CA ASN A 73 -12.27 -9.40 16.16
C ASN A 73 -13.01 -8.79 14.95
N GLY A 74 -13.73 -9.63 14.20
CA GLY A 74 -14.40 -9.23 12.97
C GLY A 74 -13.43 -8.67 11.91
N ASP A 75 -13.62 -7.41 11.54
CA ASP A 75 -12.77 -6.67 10.60
C ASP A 75 -11.58 -5.96 11.29
N ARG A 76 -11.38 -6.15 12.59
CA ARG A 76 -10.28 -5.52 13.33
C ARG A 76 -9.18 -6.51 13.67
N VAL A 77 -7.93 -6.15 13.38
CA VAL A 77 -6.72 -6.87 13.80
C VAL A 77 -5.93 -5.92 14.69
N THR A 78 -5.70 -6.33 15.93
CA THR A 78 -5.00 -5.51 16.94
C THR A 78 -3.69 -6.19 17.30
N PHE A 79 -2.59 -5.46 17.14
CA PHE A 79 -1.27 -5.86 17.62
C PHE A 79 -1.00 -5.12 18.92
N THR A 80 -0.74 -5.85 19.99
CA THR A 80 -0.40 -5.29 21.31
C THR A 80 1.09 -5.46 21.54
N PHE A 81 1.67 -4.46 22.19
CA PHE A 81 3.08 -4.35 22.49
C PHE A 81 3.27 -4.29 24.01
N GLU A 82 4.49 -4.60 24.43
CA GLU A 82 4.90 -4.46 25.83
C GLU A 82 4.57 -3.04 26.35
N GLY A 83 4.06 -2.97 27.58
CA GLY A 83 3.62 -1.70 28.19
C GLY A 83 2.20 -1.27 27.82
N GLY A 84 1.45 -2.10 27.06
CA GLY A 84 0.03 -1.87 26.75
C GLY A 84 -0.21 -0.98 25.53
N ALA A 85 0.84 -0.61 24.79
CA ALA A 85 0.68 0.07 23.51
C ALA A 85 0.02 -0.85 22.48
N SER A 86 -0.77 -0.30 21.56
CA SER A 86 -1.40 -1.09 20.49
C SER A 86 -1.53 -0.35 19.17
N LEU A 87 -1.47 -1.12 18.09
CA LEU A 87 -1.84 -0.70 16.74
C LEU A 87 -3.06 -1.51 16.29
N MET A 88 -4.18 -0.82 16.08
CA MET A 88 -5.41 -1.43 15.61
C MET A 88 -5.61 -1.14 14.12
N TYR A 89 -5.72 -2.19 13.32
CA TYR A 89 -6.04 -2.11 11.91
C TYR A 89 -7.49 -2.51 11.66
N ARG A 90 -8.19 -1.74 10.83
CA ARG A 90 -9.38 -2.23 10.13
C ARG A 90 -8.94 -2.91 8.83
N VAL A 91 -9.38 -4.14 8.61
CA VAL A 91 -8.97 -5.01 7.51
C VAL A 91 -10.17 -5.40 6.67
N VAL A 92 -10.15 -5.00 5.40
CA VAL A 92 -11.22 -5.28 4.44
C VAL A 92 -10.65 -6.10 3.28
N PRO A 93 -10.96 -7.40 3.19
CA PRO A 93 -10.62 -8.22 2.03
C PRO A 93 -11.37 -7.77 0.77
N GLY A 94 -10.68 -7.80 -0.37
CA GLY A 94 -11.23 -7.63 -1.71
C GLY A 94 -10.94 -8.86 -2.58
N ARG A 95 -11.05 -8.70 -3.90
CA ARG A 95 -10.67 -9.75 -4.87
C ARG A 95 -9.20 -9.60 -5.24
N GLY A 96 -8.38 -10.53 -4.77
CA GLY A 96 -6.93 -10.57 -4.98
C GLY A 96 -6.11 -9.77 -3.96
N PHE A 97 -6.76 -9.09 -3.01
CA PHE A 97 -6.10 -8.18 -2.06
C PHE A 97 -6.82 -8.07 -0.71
N SER A 98 -6.15 -7.44 0.25
CA SER A 98 -6.75 -6.91 1.49
C SER A 98 -6.30 -5.47 1.73
N ILE A 99 -7.20 -4.61 2.21
CA ILE A 99 -6.91 -3.22 2.60
C ILE A 99 -6.83 -3.14 4.12
N TRP A 100 -5.76 -2.52 4.61
CA TRP A 100 -5.46 -2.33 6.03
C TRP A 100 -5.41 -0.83 6.33
N THR A 101 -6.34 -0.35 7.15
CA THR A 101 -6.38 1.05 7.61
C THR A 101 -6.02 1.10 9.08
N LEU A 102 -5.01 1.90 9.44
CA LEU A 102 -4.68 2.15 10.84
C LEU A 102 -5.83 2.93 11.49
N ALA A 103 -6.59 2.25 12.35
CA ALA A 103 -7.78 2.77 12.99
C ALA A 103 -7.47 3.45 14.33
N ALA A 104 -6.48 2.95 15.07
CA ALA A 104 -6.08 3.53 16.35
C ALA A 104 -4.60 3.24 16.67
N ILE A 105 -3.99 4.19 17.38
CA ILE A 105 -2.72 4.06 18.09
C ILE A 105 -3.04 4.34 19.56
N GLU A 106 -2.87 3.37 20.43
CA GLU A 106 -3.25 3.50 21.85
C GLU A 106 -2.08 3.11 22.77
N GLY A 107 -2.16 3.50 24.03
CA GLY A 107 -1.20 3.09 25.08
C GLY A 107 0.24 3.60 24.90
N ILE A 108 0.45 4.58 24.01
CA ILE A 108 1.75 5.22 23.80
C ILE A 108 1.57 6.72 23.52
N ASP A 109 2.49 7.53 24.03
CA ASP A 109 2.57 8.94 23.67
C ASP A 109 3.09 9.08 22.24
N THR A 110 2.21 9.53 21.34
CA THR A 110 2.54 9.72 19.92
C THR A 110 3.67 10.73 19.69
N ALA A 111 3.94 11.64 20.64
CA ALA A 111 5.06 12.58 20.55
C ALA A 111 6.43 11.89 20.68
N ARG A 112 6.48 10.68 21.25
CA ARG A 112 7.71 9.87 21.40
C ARG A 112 7.96 8.93 20.23
N ILE A 113 6.99 8.80 19.32
CA ILE A 113 7.12 7.95 18.14
C ILE A 113 8.04 8.63 17.12
N LEU A 114 9.02 7.91 16.61
CA LEU A 114 9.89 8.33 15.50
C LEU A 114 9.42 7.76 14.16
N ALA A 115 8.89 6.53 14.17
CA ALA A 115 8.27 5.88 13.02
C ALA A 115 7.33 4.75 13.45
N ILE A 116 6.35 4.44 12.61
CA ILE A 116 5.57 3.20 12.70
C ILE A 116 5.82 2.41 11.42
N HIS A 117 6.32 1.19 11.58
CA HIS A 117 6.40 0.22 10.51
C HIS A 117 5.06 -0.52 10.45
N LEU A 118 4.18 -0.10 9.55
CA LEU A 118 2.80 -0.57 9.45
C LEU A 118 2.73 -2.01 8.93
N ALA A 119 3.59 -2.35 7.98
CA ALA A 119 3.67 -3.69 7.40
C ALA A 119 5.12 -4.04 7.04
N ASN A 120 5.48 -5.30 7.28
CA ASN A 120 6.76 -5.88 6.93
C ASN A 120 6.55 -7.33 6.46
N LEU A 121 6.22 -7.49 5.18
CA LEU A 121 5.98 -8.78 4.56
C LEU A 121 7.29 -9.30 3.96
N ASN A 122 7.92 -10.23 4.67
CA ASN A 122 9.16 -10.85 4.22
C ASN A 122 8.83 -12.05 3.34
N LEU A 123 9.36 -12.06 2.12
CA LEU A 123 9.06 -13.06 1.11
C LEU A 123 10.32 -13.80 0.68
N ASP A 124 10.18 -15.09 0.41
CA ASP A 124 11.22 -15.94 -0.17
C ASP A 124 10.69 -16.71 -1.39
N GLY A 125 11.59 -17.14 -2.26
CA GLY A 125 11.26 -17.97 -3.43
C GLY A 125 10.68 -17.21 -4.64
N LEU A 126 10.46 -15.90 -4.55
CA LEU A 126 10.10 -15.04 -5.68
C LEU A 126 11.36 -14.37 -6.25
N ARG A 127 11.43 -14.20 -7.57
CA ARG A 127 12.70 -13.92 -8.29
C ARG A 127 12.89 -12.47 -8.69
N THR A 128 11.80 -11.72 -8.87
CA THR A 128 11.84 -10.38 -9.44
C THR A 128 11.24 -9.38 -8.45
N VAL A 129 11.97 -8.29 -8.19
CA VAL A 129 11.48 -7.17 -7.38
C VAL A 129 11.00 -6.06 -8.32
N GLY A 130 9.72 -5.74 -8.23
CA GLY A 130 9.10 -4.59 -8.91
C GLY A 130 9.06 -3.40 -7.98
N SER A 131 10.17 -2.66 -7.87
CA SER A 131 10.33 -1.60 -6.86
C SER A 131 9.31 -0.46 -6.98
N GLN A 132 8.78 -0.21 -8.18
CA GLN A 132 7.93 0.94 -8.47
C GLN A 132 6.53 0.78 -7.89
N ILE A 133 6.15 -0.46 -7.58
CA ILE A 133 4.85 -0.82 -6.99
C ILE A 133 5.03 -1.64 -5.72
N ASN A 134 6.24 -1.65 -5.15
CA ASN A 134 6.61 -2.43 -3.97
C ASN A 134 6.13 -3.90 -4.05
N ALA A 135 6.49 -4.56 -5.15
CA ALA A 135 6.07 -5.93 -5.44
C ALA A 135 7.26 -6.88 -5.53
N CYS A 136 6.99 -8.16 -5.30
CA CYS A 136 7.86 -9.27 -5.64
C CYS A 136 7.07 -10.36 -6.35
N TYR A 137 7.64 -10.97 -7.38
CA TYR A 137 6.94 -11.97 -8.19
C TYR A 137 7.87 -12.95 -8.91
N ASP A 138 7.29 -14.03 -9.37
CA ASP A 138 7.83 -14.92 -10.41
C ASP A 138 6.76 -15.14 -11.49
N ASP A 139 6.95 -16.13 -12.36
CA ASP A 139 6.03 -16.41 -13.47
C ASP A 139 4.65 -16.92 -13.00
N SER A 140 4.56 -17.42 -11.77
CA SER A 140 3.36 -18.06 -11.22
C SER A 140 2.61 -17.19 -10.22
N PHE A 141 3.32 -16.44 -9.37
CA PHE A 141 2.75 -15.75 -8.22
C PHE A 141 3.36 -14.36 -8.05
N ALA A 142 2.55 -13.42 -7.57
CA ALA A 142 2.96 -12.07 -7.26
C ALA A 142 2.41 -11.63 -5.91
N ALA A 143 3.18 -10.83 -5.18
CA ALA A 143 2.76 -10.18 -3.96
C ALA A 143 3.23 -8.71 -3.94
N ALA A 144 2.44 -7.82 -3.33
CA ALA A 144 2.79 -6.42 -3.15
C ALA A 144 2.26 -5.86 -1.82
N VAL A 145 2.96 -4.87 -1.29
CA VAL A 145 2.48 -4.02 -0.18
C VAL A 145 2.41 -2.59 -0.69
N MET A 146 1.21 -2.05 -0.89
CA MET A 146 1.04 -0.72 -1.51
C MET A 146 0.47 0.29 -0.53
N ALA A 147 1.03 1.50 -0.50
CA ALA A 147 0.49 2.60 0.29
C ALA A 147 -0.92 2.99 -0.21
N THR A 148 -1.82 3.31 0.73
CA THR A 148 -3.16 3.85 0.41
C THR A 148 -3.35 5.31 0.83
N GLN A 149 -2.34 5.89 1.48
CA GLN A 149 -2.34 7.27 1.99
C GLN A 149 -1.03 7.96 1.62
N VAL A 150 -1.07 9.26 1.38
CA VAL A 150 0.07 10.04 0.85
C VAL A 150 1.26 10.11 1.82
N ASN A 151 1.01 9.99 3.12
CA ASN A 151 2.01 9.99 4.18
C ASN A 151 2.68 8.62 4.39
N VAL A 152 2.18 7.55 3.76
CA VAL A 152 2.71 6.19 3.88
C VAL A 152 3.76 5.95 2.82
N HIS A 153 4.98 5.61 3.24
CA HIS A 153 6.07 5.23 2.35
C HIS A 153 6.13 3.71 2.21
N ALA A 154 5.77 3.20 1.03
CA ALA A 154 5.85 1.77 0.71
C ALA A 154 7.05 1.50 -0.20
N TYR A 155 7.90 0.54 0.19
CA TYR A 155 9.15 0.27 -0.52
C TYR A 155 9.65 -1.17 -0.28
N PRO A 156 10.36 -1.76 -1.25
CA PRO A 156 11.01 -3.05 -1.04
C PRO A 156 12.38 -2.84 -0.37
N GLU A 157 12.76 -3.78 0.47
CA GLU A 157 14.06 -3.79 1.13
C GLU A 157 14.74 -5.15 0.87
N LYS A 158 15.95 -5.10 0.30
CA LYS A 158 16.80 -6.28 0.22
C LYS A 158 17.23 -6.67 1.63
N ARG A 159 17.07 -7.94 1.97
CA ARG A 159 17.45 -8.43 3.29
C ARG A 159 18.95 -8.61 3.42
N ALA A 160 19.47 -8.34 4.61
CA ALA A 160 20.91 -8.41 4.91
C ALA A 160 21.48 -9.83 4.83
N ASP A 161 20.64 -10.85 5.06
CA ASP A 161 21.00 -12.27 4.93
C ASP A 161 21.05 -12.75 3.46
N GLY A 162 20.73 -11.86 2.51
CA GLY A 162 20.66 -12.17 1.09
C GLY A 162 19.49 -13.08 0.69
N LYS A 163 18.61 -13.42 1.64
CA LYS A 163 17.48 -14.33 1.42
C LYS A 163 16.19 -13.54 1.33
N GLY A 164 15.65 -13.47 0.13
CA GLY A 164 14.33 -12.87 -0.10
C GLY A 164 14.32 -11.34 -0.06
N VAL A 165 13.10 -10.80 0.04
CA VAL A 165 12.84 -9.35 0.04
C VAL A 165 11.78 -9.01 1.08
N GLY A 166 11.95 -7.90 1.80
CA GLY A 166 10.90 -7.33 2.65
C GLY A 166 10.10 -6.31 1.87
N LEU A 167 8.78 -6.47 1.77
CA LEU A 167 7.88 -5.43 1.26
C LEU A 167 7.35 -4.65 2.45
N ARG A 168 7.70 -3.36 2.54
CA ARG A 168 7.42 -2.53 3.72
C ARG A 168 6.42 -1.42 3.44
N ALA A 169 5.75 -0.97 4.49
CA ALA A 169 4.98 0.28 4.52
C ALA A 169 5.19 0.98 5.87
N ASP A 170 5.65 2.23 5.82
CA ASP A 170 6.05 2.99 7.01
C ASP A 170 5.39 4.37 7.04
N VAL A 171 5.20 4.92 8.24
CA VAL A 171 4.83 6.33 8.48
C VAL A 171 5.75 6.96 9.52
N ALA A 172 5.94 8.28 9.41
CA ALA A 172 6.74 9.06 10.35
C ALA A 172 5.98 10.33 10.76
N PRO A 173 6.17 10.84 12.00
CA PRO A 173 5.44 12.00 12.51
C PRO A 173 5.54 13.24 11.62
N ARG A 174 6.70 13.45 10.99
CA ARG A 174 6.94 14.58 10.08
C ARG A 174 6.01 14.61 8.85
N HIS A 175 5.36 13.50 8.52
CA HIS A 175 4.38 13.37 7.44
C HIS A 175 2.95 13.12 7.94
N GLY A 176 2.75 13.09 9.26
CA GLY A 176 1.51 12.67 9.91
C GLY A 176 1.46 11.15 10.14
N LEU A 177 1.08 10.73 11.34
CA LEU A 177 0.90 9.31 11.68
C LEU A 177 -0.46 8.76 11.25
N THR A 178 -1.47 9.63 11.13
CA THR A 178 -2.83 9.29 10.69
C THR A 178 -3.39 10.41 9.77
N PRO A 179 -4.32 10.07 8.84
CA PRO A 179 -4.73 8.72 8.46
C PRO A 179 -3.56 7.93 7.86
N ALA A 180 -3.57 6.61 8.02
CA ALA A 180 -2.54 5.73 7.46
C ALA A 180 -3.15 4.40 7.04
N GLY A 181 -2.63 3.81 5.97
CA GLY A 181 -3.09 2.51 5.51
C GLY A 181 -2.29 1.99 4.33
N PHE A 182 -2.42 0.69 4.09
CA PHE A 182 -1.76 -0.02 3.01
C PHE A 182 -2.65 -1.16 2.50
N GLY A 183 -2.35 -1.67 1.31
CA GLY A 183 -2.93 -2.89 0.78
C GLY A 183 -1.90 -4.00 0.70
N ILE A 184 -2.33 -5.24 0.93
CA ILE A 184 -1.58 -6.44 0.57
C ILE A 184 -2.28 -7.05 -0.62
N ILE A 185 -1.58 -7.13 -1.75
CA ILE A 185 -2.02 -7.87 -2.94
C ILE A 185 -1.23 -9.16 -2.97
N ALA A 186 -1.87 -10.31 -3.15
CA ALA A 186 -1.16 -11.55 -3.46
C ALA A 186 -2.03 -12.54 -4.22
N GLY A 187 -1.48 -13.17 -5.24
CA GLY A 187 -2.20 -14.13 -6.07
C GLY A 187 -1.47 -14.51 -7.35
N PRO A 188 -2.15 -15.20 -8.28
CA PRO A 188 -1.56 -15.62 -9.54
C PRO A 188 -0.99 -14.45 -10.35
N ARG A 189 0.25 -14.60 -10.85
CA ARG A 189 0.95 -13.52 -11.59
C ARG A 189 0.16 -13.02 -12.79
N LYS A 190 -0.55 -13.92 -13.48
CA LYS A 190 -1.37 -13.61 -14.66
C LYS A 190 -2.51 -12.62 -14.37
N ASP A 191 -3.02 -12.59 -13.15
CA ASP A 191 -4.17 -11.77 -12.75
C ASP A 191 -3.73 -10.47 -12.05
N PHE A 192 -2.43 -10.35 -11.72
CA PHE A 192 -1.89 -9.32 -10.86
C PHE A 192 -2.21 -7.89 -11.31
N GLU A 193 -2.15 -7.59 -12.61
CA GLU A 193 -2.46 -6.25 -13.13
C GLU A 193 -3.95 -5.90 -12.98
N ALA A 194 -4.86 -6.86 -13.23
CA ALA A 194 -6.29 -6.65 -13.04
C ALA A 194 -6.63 -6.47 -11.55
N VAL A 195 -5.92 -7.16 -10.67
CA VAL A 195 -6.06 -7.01 -9.22
C VAL A 195 -5.54 -5.64 -8.76
N LEU A 196 -4.43 -5.15 -9.30
CA LEU A 196 -3.90 -3.81 -8.99
C LEU A 196 -4.89 -2.72 -9.40
N ASP A 197 -5.49 -2.83 -10.57
CA ASP A 197 -6.53 -1.91 -11.04
C ASP A 197 -7.74 -1.88 -10.07
N ALA A 198 -8.27 -3.07 -9.72
CA ALA A 198 -9.36 -3.18 -8.76
C ALA A 198 -8.98 -2.67 -7.35
N PHE A 199 -7.75 -2.91 -6.91
CA PHE A 199 -7.23 -2.43 -5.64
C PHE A 199 -7.15 -0.90 -5.62
N GLU A 200 -6.58 -0.26 -6.64
CA GLU A 200 -6.47 1.19 -6.72
C GLU A 200 -7.86 1.84 -6.62
N LYS A 201 -8.84 1.31 -7.35
CA LYS A 201 -10.23 1.76 -7.29
C LYS A 201 -10.84 1.58 -5.89
N ALA A 202 -10.65 0.41 -5.27
CA ALA A 202 -11.21 0.10 -3.95
C ALA A 202 -10.56 0.92 -2.82
N ALA A 203 -9.27 1.22 -2.95
CA ALA A 203 -8.50 2.03 -2.01
C ALA A 203 -8.68 3.56 -2.22
N GLY A 204 -9.42 3.98 -3.25
CA GLY A 204 -9.61 5.39 -3.59
C GLY A 204 -8.35 6.07 -4.14
N LEU A 205 -7.43 5.30 -4.73
CA LEU A 205 -6.21 5.80 -5.34
C LEU A 205 -6.48 6.34 -6.76
N PRO A 206 -5.60 7.21 -7.29
CA PRO A 206 -5.65 7.61 -8.69
C PRO A 206 -5.62 6.38 -9.61
N ASN A 207 -6.73 6.14 -10.31
CA ASN A 207 -6.94 4.96 -11.14
C ASN A 207 -7.43 5.36 -12.55
N PRO A 208 -6.63 6.14 -13.32
CA PRO A 208 -7.07 6.67 -14.61
C PRO A 208 -7.17 5.58 -15.68
N HIS A 209 -8.22 5.68 -16.50
CA HIS A 209 -8.56 4.76 -17.59
C HIS A 209 -8.61 5.46 -18.97
N PRO A 210 -7.50 6.07 -19.43
CA PRO A 210 -7.49 6.73 -20.74
C PRO A 210 -7.73 5.68 -21.83
N GLY A 211 -8.69 5.95 -22.73
CA GLY A 211 -9.08 4.97 -23.75
C GLY A 211 -9.67 3.68 -23.16
N GLU A 212 -10.41 3.80 -22.05
CA GLU A 212 -11.19 2.72 -21.40
C GLU A 212 -10.36 1.60 -20.75
N ALA A 213 -9.04 1.64 -20.87
CA ALA A 213 -8.13 0.71 -20.23
C ALA A 213 -7.35 1.39 -19.11
N TRP A 214 -7.08 0.65 -18.03
CA TRP A 214 -6.22 1.10 -16.93
C TRP A 214 -4.91 1.66 -17.48
N SER A 215 -4.48 2.83 -16.98
CA SER A 215 -3.40 3.62 -17.59
C SER A 215 -2.10 2.84 -17.82
N LYS A 216 -1.74 1.90 -16.94
CA LYS A 216 -0.52 1.08 -17.07
C LYS A 216 -0.60 0.04 -18.21
N ARG A 217 -1.79 -0.17 -18.78
CA ARG A 217 -2.06 -1.04 -19.93
C ARG A 217 -2.63 -0.30 -21.14
N SER A 218 -3.08 0.93 -20.95
CA SER A 218 -3.72 1.68 -22.02
C SER A 218 -2.75 1.90 -23.18
N PRO A 219 -3.16 1.61 -24.44
CA PRO A 219 -2.32 1.93 -25.60
C PRO A 219 -2.08 3.44 -25.71
N TRP A 220 -2.90 4.28 -25.08
CA TRP A 220 -2.73 5.73 -25.11
C TRP A 220 -1.45 6.17 -24.40
N THR A 221 -0.99 5.46 -23.37
CA THR A 221 0.25 5.80 -22.65
C THR A 221 1.50 5.41 -23.44
N GLN A 222 1.36 4.64 -24.53
CA GLN A 222 2.44 4.29 -25.45
C GLN A 222 2.50 5.19 -26.69
N ARG A 223 1.56 6.14 -26.83
CA ARG A 223 1.52 7.05 -27.97
C ARG A 223 2.47 8.21 -27.76
N SER A 224 3.10 8.66 -28.86
CA SER A 224 3.90 9.88 -28.86
C SER A 224 3.02 11.10 -28.64
N TYR A 225 3.57 12.08 -27.91
CA TYR A 225 3.02 13.43 -27.79
C TYR A 225 3.82 14.41 -28.65
N LEU A 226 3.14 15.42 -29.19
CA LEU A 226 3.78 16.57 -29.82
C LEU A 226 4.22 17.54 -28.72
N PHE A 227 5.53 17.71 -28.56
CA PHE A 227 6.08 18.61 -27.55
C PHE A 227 6.28 20.02 -28.13
N ILE A 228 5.55 21.00 -27.60
CA ILE A 228 5.58 22.39 -28.04
C ILE A 228 6.23 23.25 -26.95
N THR A 229 7.35 23.89 -27.27
CA THR A 229 8.15 24.69 -26.34
C THR A 229 7.70 26.15 -26.23
N GLY A 230 6.82 26.61 -27.12
CA GLY A 230 6.20 27.93 -27.06
C GLY A 230 4.80 27.87 -27.65
N PHE A 231 3.81 28.28 -26.87
CA PHE A 231 2.41 28.20 -27.25
C PHE A 231 1.63 29.38 -26.65
N GLY A 232 0.83 30.04 -27.48
CA GLY A 232 -0.23 30.93 -27.00
C GLY A 232 -1.56 30.64 -27.66
N GLU A 233 -2.61 31.33 -27.21
CA GLU A 233 -3.98 31.19 -27.71
C GLU A 233 -4.05 31.32 -29.25
N LYS A 234 -3.25 32.21 -29.83
CA LYS A 234 -3.15 32.42 -31.29
C LYS A 234 -2.61 31.22 -32.07
N ASP A 235 -1.94 30.27 -31.41
CA ASP A 235 -1.23 29.15 -32.05
C ASP A 235 -2.05 27.84 -32.05
N VAL A 236 -3.25 27.85 -31.44
CA VAL A 236 -4.11 26.67 -31.25
C VAL A 236 -4.35 25.90 -32.55
N ASP A 237 -4.83 26.59 -33.59
CA ASP A 237 -5.19 25.95 -34.86
C ASP A 237 -3.98 25.35 -35.57
N GLU A 238 -2.85 26.07 -35.54
CA GLU A 238 -1.61 25.63 -36.16
C GLU A 238 -1.08 24.37 -35.46
N VAL A 239 -1.03 24.36 -34.13
CA VAL A 239 -0.54 23.22 -33.36
C VAL A 239 -1.47 22.01 -33.49
N ILE A 240 -2.79 22.21 -33.55
CA ILE A 240 -3.74 21.13 -33.85
C ILE A 240 -3.47 20.56 -35.25
N ALA A 241 -3.21 21.41 -36.25
CA ALA A 241 -2.87 20.96 -37.60
C ALA A 241 -1.56 20.17 -37.61
N TRP A 242 -0.55 20.58 -36.84
CA TRP A 242 0.70 19.84 -36.70
C TRP A 242 0.49 18.48 -36.04
N ALA A 243 -0.27 18.42 -34.95
CA ALA A 243 -0.60 17.18 -34.26
C ALA A 243 -1.30 16.18 -35.19
N LYS A 244 -2.29 16.65 -35.95
CA LYS A 244 -3.00 15.83 -36.95
C LYS A 244 -2.07 15.31 -38.05
N ARG A 245 -1.23 16.17 -38.63
CA ARG A 245 -0.27 15.77 -39.69
C ARG A 245 0.77 14.79 -39.17
N GLY A 246 1.22 14.95 -37.93
CA GLY A 246 2.21 14.07 -37.29
C GLY A 246 1.62 12.81 -36.67
N GLY A 247 0.29 12.62 -36.69
CA GLY A 247 -0.35 11.49 -36.03
C GLY A 247 -0.24 11.50 -34.50
N PHE A 248 0.02 12.67 -33.90
CA PHE A 248 0.12 12.82 -32.45
C PHE A 248 -1.26 12.87 -31.82
N HIS A 249 -1.43 12.14 -30.72
CA HIS A 249 -2.70 12.03 -30.01
C HIS A 249 -2.76 12.90 -28.75
N MET A 250 -1.62 13.50 -28.39
CA MET A 250 -1.48 14.36 -27.22
C MET A 250 -0.54 15.50 -27.59
N ILE A 251 -0.85 16.71 -27.12
CA ILE A 251 0.02 17.87 -27.21
C ILE A 251 0.48 18.16 -25.79
N LEU A 252 1.79 18.22 -25.60
CA LEU A 252 2.40 18.67 -24.36
C LEU A 252 2.90 20.11 -24.59
N ILE A 253 2.27 21.08 -23.92
CA ILE A 253 2.73 22.47 -23.93
C ILE A 253 3.70 22.69 -22.77
N LEU A 254 4.80 23.41 -23.03
CA LEU A 254 5.77 23.75 -22.00
C LEU A 254 5.14 24.65 -20.93
N GLY A 255 5.49 24.43 -19.66
CA GLY A 255 4.92 25.15 -18.52
C GLY A 255 4.94 26.67 -18.69
N ASP A 256 6.06 27.23 -19.15
CA ASP A 256 6.25 28.68 -19.36
C ASP A 256 5.30 29.29 -20.41
N SER A 257 4.68 28.47 -21.26
CA SER A 257 3.70 28.93 -22.24
C SER A 257 2.39 29.35 -21.56
N TRP A 258 1.90 28.58 -20.59
CA TRP A 258 0.61 28.86 -19.95
C TRP A 258 0.74 29.40 -18.53
N SER A 259 1.85 29.12 -17.85
CA SER A 259 2.12 29.55 -16.48
C SER A 259 3.25 30.59 -16.45
N LEU A 260 3.02 31.69 -15.74
CA LEU A 260 4.01 32.73 -15.48
C LEU A 260 5.00 32.31 -14.39
N THR A 261 4.54 31.49 -13.45
CA THR A 261 5.33 31.04 -12.30
C THR A 261 5.22 29.53 -12.11
N HIS A 262 6.28 28.90 -11.63
CA HIS A 262 6.23 27.48 -11.23
C HIS A 262 5.67 27.39 -9.81
N GLY A 263 4.64 26.55 -9.60
CA GLY A 263 4.06 26.24 -8.28
C GLY A 263 2.82 27.05 -7.89
N HIS A 264 2.80 28.36 -8.15
CA HIS A 264 1.60 29.19 -7.93
C HIS A 264 0.62 29.15 -9.11
N TYR A 265 1.09 28.67 -10.27
CA TYR A 265 0.30 28.45 -11.48
C TYR A 265 -0.45 29.71 -11.97
N GLU A 266 0.16 30.89 -11.78
CA GLU A 266 -0.37 32.14 -12.33
C GLU A 266 -0.41 32.08 -13.85
N ILE A 267 -1.53 32.45 -14.47
CA ILE A 267 -1.68 32.36 -15.92
C ILE A 267 -0.75 33.37 -16.62
N ASN A 268 -0.01 32.89 -17.62
CA ASN A 268 0.82 33.73 -18.47
C ASN A 268 -0.05 34.54 -19.45
N ARG A 269 -0.55 35.70 -19.00
CA ARG A 269 -1.42 36.58 -19.81
C ARG A 269 -0.75 37.17 -21.06
N ARG A 270 0.56 37.01 -21.24
CA ARG A 270 1.22 37.35 -22.50
C ARG A 270 0.80 36.40 -23.63
N PHE A 271 0.61 35.12 -23.30
CA PHE A 271 0.24 34.08 -24.26
C PHE A 271 -1.25 33.72 -24.20
N PHE A 272 -1.90 34.00 -23.06
CA PHE A 272 -3.31 33.72 -22.76
C PHE A 272 -3.97 34.98 -22.17
N PRO A 273 -4.21 36.04 -22.97
CA PRO A 273 -4.62 37.36 -22.49
C PRO A 273 -5.90 37.34 -21.66
N ASP A 274 -6.85 36.46 -22.01
CA ASP A 274 -8.14 36.34 -21.37
C ASP A 274 -8.21 35.20 -20.31
N GLY A 275 -7.10 34.49 -20.09
CA GLY A 275 -7.04 33.31 -19.24
C GLY A 275 -6.92 31.99 -20.02
N LEU A 276 -6.97 30.87 -19.29
CA LEU A 276 -6.95 29.50 -19.83
C LEU A 276 -8.36 29.00 -20.14
#